data_AF-A0A8I3ACY4-F1
#
_entry.id   AF-A0A8I3ACY4-F1
#
_cell.length_a   1.000
_cell.length_b   1.000
_cell.length_c   1.000
_cell.angle_alpha   90.00
_cell.angle_beta   90.00
_cell.angle_gamma   90.00
#
_symmetry.space_group_name_H-M   'P 1'
#
loop_
_entity.id
_entity.type
_entity.pdbx_description
1 polymer ?
#
loop_
_entity_poly.entity_id
_entity_poly.type
_entity_poly.pdbx_seq_one_letter_code
_entity_poly.pdbx_strand_id
1 'polypeptide(L)'
;MSRRQGRRTTSKLNSSQPSEACLVSYHAYSKHSRKHLSRPNSKHVPRTRNVGARKRKSLYRPIPVSLPSFHPAGRTRSILLEENPVTDKWVFARHKRLPPRVRLGPRPVVHEEHDVPREMTTQEREWWSSPYLRMLATPLRQCTLSKRYLPNDFLVRLAVLRLLAAQSAPSMEVLMPDGLEHPKYKRRKARVAVYVPCWKEAVETMKSPVSVPRHNANIYFSKHLCAHISYLLRLRVLQELEVLIEALKRIRGRIEFDADADADATILRRLTRSEFKTLRETGVVPYPDAVAVLVVPPVNRDPITNLRPRPSQEPEIPSDESSAPTNTLHKKPLPPLSSLHYASVPKDASEQGSDDSLEIPFSTFLPNARVPLYNGLTMFPSPPHRAAFHKLLTELLDVERHSRGTRPTSEARTTSREEFKRAKGDAKGSHAFLFMSNEQTVRRADAAALAIALWRLRMWEGNAFVDEVESWEIGKEWRIEQSNRP
;
A
#
# COMPACT_ATOMS: atom_id res chain seq x y z
N MET A 1 -47.40 -23.18 66.33
CA MET A 1 -46.15 -23.14 67.13
C MET A 1 -45.16 -22.23 66.44
N SER A 2 -44.70 -21.19 67.16
CA SER A 2 -43.38 -20.51 67.14
C SER A 2 -42.62 -20.33 65.82
N ARG A 3 -41.98 -19.20 65.49
CA ARG A 3 -41.64 -17.96 66.20
C ARG A 3 -40.94 -17.04 65.15
N ARG A 4 -41.22 -15.71 65.22
CA ARG A 4 -40.29 -14.53 65.20
C ARG A 4 -39.04 -14.56 64.27
N GLN A 5 -38.53 -13.49 63.64
CA GLN A 5 -38.65 -12.02 63.77
C GLN A 5 -37.75 -11.35 62.70
N GLY A 6 -37.95 -10.04 62.42
CA GLY A 6 -36.93 -9.14 61.84
C GLY A 6 -37.46 -8.18 60.77
N ARG A 7 -38.23 -7.13 61.08
CA ARG A 7 -37.89 -5.78 61.63
C ARG A 7 -37.27 -4.79 60.59
N ARG A 8 -38.03 -3.71 60.38
CA ARG A 8 -37.74 -2.47 59.63
C ARG A 8 -36.49 -1.73 60.13
N THR A 9 -35.82 -1.00 59.24
CA THR A 9 -35.25 0.33 59.54
C THR A 9 -35.42 1.28 58.34
N THR A 10 -36.04 2.42 58.62
CA THR A 10 -36.08 3.63 57.80
C THR A 10 -35.08 4.62 58.39
N SER A 11 -34.22 5.24 57.59
CA SER A 11 -33.41 6.37 58.02
C SER A 11 -33.50 7.53 57.02
N LYS A 12 -33.86 8.69 57.57
CA LYS A 12 -33.95 10.01 56.93
C LYS A 12 -32.56 10.66 56.80
N LEU A 13 -32.47 11.56 55.82
CA LEU A 13 -31.75 12.85 55.79
C LEU A 13 -30.24 12.86 56.13
N ASN A 14 -29.42 13.30 55.17
CA ASN A 14 -28.63 14.52 55.37
C ASN A 14 -28.18 15.15 54.05
N SER A 15 -28.38 16.47 54.01
CA SER A 15 -27.97 17.44 53.02
C SER A 15 -26.48 17.77 53.14
N SER A 16 -25.76 17.77 52.02
CA SER A 16 -24.50 18.51 51.86
C SER A 16 -24.22 18.77 50.38
N GLN A 17 -24.48 20.01 49.94
CA GLN A 17 -23.62 20.69 48.95
C GLN A 17 -22.28 21.06 49.63
N PRO A 18 -21.19 21.47 48.96
CA PRO A 18 -21.09 21.95 47.56
C PRO A 18 -19.89 21.40 46.76
N SER A 19 -19.89 21.60 45.44
CA SER A 19 -18.84 22.31 44.67
C SER A 19 -19.03 22.05 43.18
N GLU A 20 -19.15 23.15 42.45
CA GLU A 20 -19.29 23.21 41.01
C GLU A 20 -18.02 22.69 40.33
N ALA A 21 -18.17 21.70 39.45
CA ALA A 21 -17.24 21.42 38.38
C ALA A 21 -18.02 21.43 37.06
N CYS A 22 -17.73 22.43 36.23
CA CYS A 22 -18.25 22.58 34.87
C CYS A 22 -17.95 21.33 34.02
N LEU A 23 -18.95 20.45 33.91
CA LEU A 23 -19.02 19.43 32.87
C LEU A 23 -19.76 20.01 31.66
N VAL A 24 -19.01 20.35 30.62
CA VAL A 24 -19.56 20.68 29.30
C VAL A 24 -20.03 19.36 28.66
N SER A 25 -21.32 19.06 28.82
CA SER A 25 -21.99 17.93 28.17
C SER A 25 -22.25 18.25 26.69
N TYR A 26 -21.62 17.51 25.78
CA TYR A 26 -22.05 17.44 24.39
C TYR A 26 -23.08 16.33 24.20
N HIS A 27 -24.35 16.63 24.50
CA HIS A 27 -25.49 15.87 23.98
C HIS A 27 -26.73 16.76 23.90
N ALA A 28 -27.06 17.21 22.69
CA ALA A 28 -28.42 17.53 22.28
C ALA A 28 -28.47 17.55 20.76
N TYR A 29 -29.17 16.59 20.15
CA TYR A 29 -30.21 16.81 19.15
C TYR A 29 -30.72 15.44 18.69
N SER A 30 -31.77 14.96 19.36
CA SER A 30 -32.62 13.90 18.83
C SER A 30 -34.08 14.16 19.23
N LYS A 31 -34.89 14.36 18.19
CA LYS A 31 -36.35 14.20 18.10
C LYS A 31 -37.24 15.28 18.72
N HIS A 32 -37.76 16.15 17.86
CA HIS A 32 -39.21 16.27 17.68
C HIS A 32 -39.60 16.53 16.21
N SER A 33 -40.36 15.56 15.69
CA SER A 33 -41.46 15.64 14.73
C SER A 33 -41.73 16.98 14.02
N ARG A 34 -41.54 16.99 12.69
CA ARG A 34 -42.51 17.59 11.76
C ARG A 34 -42.64 16.73 10.50
N LYS A 35 -43.86 16.26 10.28
CA LYS A 35 -44.37 15.78 8.99
C LYS A 35 -44.25 16.93 7.98
N HIS A 36 -43.36 16.81 7.00
CA HIS A 36 -43.47 17.56 5.74
C HIS A 36 -42.92 16.71 4.61
N LEU A 37 -43.72 16.61 3.56
CA LEU A 37 -43.51 15.85 2.33
C LEU A 37 -42.10 16.08 1.75
N SER A 38 -41.29 15.02 1.76
CA SER A 38 -40.02 14.96 1.04
C SER A 38 -40.28 14.80 -0.46
N ARG A 39 -40.03 15.89 -1.19
CA ARG A 39 -39.77 15.85 -2.64
C ARG A 39 -38.56 14.96 -2.94
N PRO A 40 -38.54 14.20 -4.04
CA PRO A 40 -37.43 13.35 -4.42
C PRO A 40 -36.30 14.15 -5.09
N ASN A 41 -35.08 13.65 -4.95
CA ASN A 41 -33.92 13.91 -5.83
C ASN A 41 -33.37 15.34 -5.89
N SER A 42 -32.50 15.70 -4.94
CA SER A 42 -31.33 16.51 -5.33
C SER A 42 -30.30 15.57 -5.95
N LYS A 43 -30.32 15.52 -7.29
CA LYS A 43 -29.22 14.95 -8.07
C LYS A 43 -27.98 15.77 -7.72
N HIS A 44 -27.13 15.25 -6.85
CA HIS A 44 -25.79 15.74 -6.66
C HIS A 44 -25.06 15.49 -7.99
N VAL A 45 -25.20 16.42 -8.93
CA VAL A 45 -24.43 16.39 -10.17
C VAL A 45 -22.97 16.55 -9.73
N PRO A 46 -22.11 15.53 -9.88
CA PRO A 46 -20.70 15.74 -9.64
C PRO A 46 -20.29 16.79 -10.66
N ARG A 47 -19.95 17.98 -10.17
CA ARG A 47 -19.43 19.07 -10.97
C ARG A 47 -18.00 18.71 -11.35
N THR A 48 -17.83 17.63 -12.12
CA THR A 48 -16.66 17.37 -12.94
C THR A 48 -16.70 18.42 -14.03
N ARG A 49 -16.31 19.65 -13.68
CA ARG A 49 -15.71 20.54 -14.66
C ARG A 49 -14.51 19.75 -15.19
N ASN A 50 -14.74 19.07 -16.32
CA ASN A 50 -13.73 18.65 -17.25
C ASN A 50 -13.07 19.94 -17.75
N VAL A 51 -12.28 20.58 -16.88
CA VAL A 51 -11.17 21.40 -17.32
C VAL A 51 -10.31 20.37 -18.02
N GLY A 52 -10.49 20.22 -19.34
CA GLY A 52 -9.70 19.34 -20.16
C GLY A 52 -8.27 19.67 -19.81
N ALA A 53 -7.62 18.77 -19.07
CA ALA A 53 -6.24 18.97 -18.67
C ALA A 53 -5.52 19.10 -20.00
N ARG A 54 -5.16 20.33 -20.39
CA ARG A 54 -4.41 20.58 -21.62
C ARG A 54 -3.27 19.59 -21.56
N LYS A 55 -3.32 18.56 -22.43
CA LYS A 55 -2.30 17.52 -22.47
C LYS A 55 -1.01 18.30 -22.57
N ARG A 56 -0.17 18.20 -21.54
CA ARG A 56 1.12 18.89 -21.55
C ARG A 56 1.81 18.37 -22.79
N LYS A 57 1.87 19.20 -23.84
CA LYS A 57 2.57 18.85 -25.07
C LYS A 57 3.98 18.50 -24.64
N SER A 58 4.46 17.34 -25.06
CA SER A 58 5.85 17.03 -24.84
C SER A 58 6.71 18.18 -25.40
N LEU A 59 7.73 18.56 -24.64
CA LEU A 59 8.74 19.50 -25.12
C LEU A 59 9.82 18.80 -25.95
N TYR A 60 9.71 17.49 -26.15
CA TYR A 60 10.66 16.74 -26.94
C TYR A 60 10.54 17.11 -28.41
N ARG A 61 11.68 17.50 -28.95
CA ARG A 61 11.92 17.68 -30.38
C ARG A 61 13.02 16.70 -30.75
N PRO A 62 12.82 15.87 -31.78
CA PRO A 62 13.90 15.02 -32.27
C PRO A 62 15.05 15.91 -32.72
N ILE A 63 16.27 15.53 -32.34
CA ILE A 63 17.48 16.15 -32.88
C ILE A 63 17.52 15.79 -34.37
N PRO A 64 17.88 16.72 -35.28
CA PRO A 64 18.04 16.41 -36.69
C PRO A 64 18.89 15.15 -36.88
N VAL A 65 18.44 14.24 -37.77
CA VAL A 65 19.09 12.93 -37.99
C VAL A 65 20.52 13.10 -38.52
N SER A 66 20.74 14.15 -39.30
CA SER A 66 22.08 14.60 -39.70
C SER A 66 22.74 15.36 -38.55
N LEU A 67 23.42 14.63 -37.67
CA LEU A 67 24.36 15.28 -36.75
C LEU A 67 25.45 15.95 -37.61
N PRO A 68 25.75 17.24 -37.40
CA PRO A 68 26.82 17.89 -38.13
C PRO A 68 28.12 17.15 -37.83
N SER A 69 28.74 16.60 -38.87
CA SER A 69 30.07 15.99 -38.76
C SER A 69 31.03 17.08 -38.30
N PHE A 70 31.86 16.87 -37.28
CA PHE A 70 32.91 17.84 -36.94
C PHE A 70 34.20 17.62 -37.73
N HIS A 71 34.21 16.66 -38.65
CA HIS A 71 35.37 16.35 -39.48
C HIS A 71 35.60 17.48 -40.52
N PRO A 72 36.85 17.90 -40.77
CA PRO A 72 37.15 18.94 -41.76
C PRO A 72 37.04 18.43 -43.20
N ALA A 73 37.31 17.14 -43.42
CA ALA A 73 37.24 16.51 -44.74
C ALA A 73 35.81 16.58 -45.32
N GLY A 74 35.67 17.09 -46.55
CA GLY A 74 34.40 17.15 -47.27
C GLY A 74 33.54 18.39 -47.00
N ARG A 75 34.03 19.35 -46.19
CA ARG A 75 33.33 20.63 -45.98
C ARG A 75 33.70 21.67 -47.02
N THR A 76 32.69 22.36 -47.53
CA THR A 76 32.86 23.50 -48.46
C THR A 76 32.81 24.85 -47.73
N ARG A 77 32.37 24.89 -46.46
CA ARG A 77 32.22 26.11 -45.66
C ARG A 77 32.69 25.89 -44.22
N SER A 78 32.92 27.00 -43.51
CA SER A 78 33.26 26.97 -42.09
C SER A 78 32.15 26.30 -41.27
N ILE A 79 32.54 25.51 -40.28
CA ILE A 79 31.65 24.81 -39.33
C ILE A 79 30.63 25.77 -38.70
N LEU A 80 31.06 27.01 -38.43
CA LEU A 80 30.25 28.04 -37.79
C LEU A 80 29.16 28.64 -38.70
N LEU A 81 29.24 28.40 -40.02
CA LEU A 81 28.26 28.90 -41.00
C LEU A 81 27.26 27.80 -41.44
N GLU A 82 27.48 26.55 -41.04
CA GLU A 82 26.56 25.42 -41.24
C GLU A 82 25.61 25.28 -40.04
N GLU A 83 24.47 24.58 -40.18
CA GLU A 83 23.61 24.26 -39.03
C GLU A 83 24.38 23.41 -38.01
N ASN A 84 24.68 23.98 -36.85
CA ASN A 84 25.56 23.36 -35.87
C ASN A 84 25.07 23.66 -34.44
N PRO A 85 25.46 22.85 -33.43
CA PRO A 85 25.01 23.04 -32.05
C PRO A 85 25.50 24.34 -31.39
N VAL A 86 26.45 25.05 -31.99
CA VAL A 86 26.97 26.35 -31.52
C VAL A 86 26.07 27.49 -31.99
N THR A 87 25.69 27.54 -33.27
CA THR A 87 24.78 28.55 -33.83
C THR A 87 23.33 28.26 -33.46
N ASP A 88 22.91 27.01 -33.58
CA ASP A 88 21.51 26.58 -33.47
C ASP A 88 21.27 25.76 -32.20
N LYS A 89 21.76 26.26 -31.06
CA LYS A 89 21.66 25.59 -29.75
C LYS A 89 20.27 25.02 -29.44
N TRP A 90 19.21 25.72 -29.88
CA TRP A 90 17.82 25.31 -29.65
C TRP A 90 17.39 24.09 -30.48
N VAL A 91 17.94 23.91 -31.68
CA VAL A 91 17.65 22.79 -32.58
C VAL A 91 18.34 21.52 -32.08
N PHE A 92 19.54 21.66 -31.53
CA PHE A 92 20.34 20.55 -30.98
C PHE A 92 20.16 20.35 -29.46
N ALA A 93 19.25 21.07 -28.82
CA ALA A 93 18.97 20.93 -27.40
C ALA A 93 18.44 19.51 -27.09
N ARG A 94 19.15 18.77 -26.25
CA ARG A 94 18.69 17.45 -25.79
C ARG A 94 17.47 17.64 -24.88
N HIS A 95 16.30 17.34 -25.41
CA HIS A 95 15.07 17.32 -24.65
C HIS A 95 14.90 15.97 -23.94
N LYS A 96 14.39 15.99 -22.70
CA LYS A 96 14.00 14.77 -21.99
C LYS A 96 12.79 14.17 -22.70
N ARG A 97 12.90 12.90 -23.09
CA ARG A 97 11.77 12.09 -23.60
C ARG A 97 10.80 11.77 -22.46
N LEU A 98 9.57 11.43 -22.81
CA LEU A 98 8.65 10.85 -21.84
C LEU A 98 9.24 9.56 -21.24
N PRO A 99 9.06 9.32 -19.93
CA PRO A 99 9.58 8.11 -19.29
C PRO A 99 8.97 6.87 -19.93
N PRO A 100 9.74 5.77 -20.04
CA PRO A 100 9.23 4.53 -20.60
C PRO A 100 7.99 4.06 -19.82
N ARG A 101 7.07 3.39 -20.51
CA ARG A 101 5.84 2.86 -19.91
C ARG A 101 5.66 1.39 -20.24
N VAL A 102 5.08 0.67 -19.28
CA VAL A 102 4.57 -0.68 -19.52
C VAL A 102 3.36 -0.59 -20.44
N ARG A 103 3.39 -1.30 -21.57
CA ARG A 103 2.24 -1.39 -22.47
C ARG A 103 1.31 -2.52 -22.01
N LEU A 104 0.13 -2.13 -21.53
CA LEU A 104 -0.95 -3.05 -21.18
C LEU A 104 -1.76 -3.37 -22.45
N GLY A 105 -1.22 -4.25 -23.29
CA GLY A 105 -1.83 -4.72 -24.53
C GLY A 105 -1.67 -3.79 -25.75
N PRO A 106 -2.08 -4.26 -26.94
CA PRO A 106 -2.02 -3.49 -28.16
C PRO A 106 -2.98 -2.30 -28.04
N ARG A 107 -2.43 -1.08 -28.08
CA ARG A 107 -3.23 0.12 -28.32
C ARG A 107 -3.01 0.53 -29.77
N PRO A 108 -4.07 0.91 -30.50
CA PRO A 108 -3.88 1.52 -31.80
C PRO A 108 -2.96 2.72 -31.61
N VAL A 109 -1.82 2.70 -32.31
CA VAL A 109 -0.89 3.82 -32.32
C VAL A 109 -1.63 4.94 -33.03
N VAL A 110 -2.18 5.88 -32.25
CA VAL A 110 -2.63 7.13 -32.82
C VAL A 110 -1.36 7.83 -33.30
N HIS A 111 -1.13 7.76 -34.61
CA HIS A 111 -0.03 8.46 -35.26
C HIS A 111 -0.11 9.96 -34.95
N GLU A 112 1.05 10.62 -34.91
CA GLU A 112 1.27 12.09 -34.91
C GLU A 112 1.77 12.79 -33.62
N GLU A 113 2.27 12.09 -32.59
CA GLU A 113 3.06 12.74 -31.54
C GLU A 113 4.54 12.28 -31.58
N HIS A 114 5.47 13.21 -31.78
CA HIS A 114 6.93 12.94 -31.84
C HIS A 114 7.54 12.38 -30.54
N ASP A 115 6.78 12.35 -29.44
CA ASP A 115 7.26 11.86 -28.13
C ASP A 115 6.24 10.93 -27.48
N VAL A 116 5.99 9.79 -28.13
CA VAL A 116 5.27 8.70 -27.49
C VAL A 116 6.20 8.04 -26.46
N PRO A 117 5.74 7.76 -25.22
CA PRO A 117 6.53 7.02 -24.26
C PRO A 117 6.98 5.68 -24.86
N ARG A 118 8.29 5.41 -24.87
CA ARG A 118 8.79 4.12 -25.34
C ARG A 118 8.29 2.99 -24.44
N GLU A 119 8.28 1.79 -24.98
CA GLU A 119 8.02 0.60 -24.19
C GLU A 119 9.22 0.26 -23.29
N MET A 120 8.94 -0.21 -22.07
CA MET A 120 9.98 -0.69 -21.17
C MET A 120 10.62 -1.97 -21.71
N THR A 121 11.96 -2.08 -21.63
CA THR A 121 12.69 -3.33 -21.91
C THR A 121 12.34 -4.41 -20.87
N THR A 122 12.74 -5.66 -21.09
CA THR A 122 12.61 -6.77 -20.11
C THR A 122 13.22 -6.38 -18.77
N GLN A 123 14.48 -5.97 -18.78
CA GLN A 123 15.21 -5.52 -17.61
C GLN A 123 14.55 -4.34 -16.89
N GLU A 124 14.04 -3.34 -17.62
CA GLU A 124 13.31 -2.23 -17.00
C GLU A 124 12.01 -2.68 -16.34
N ARG A 125 11.31 -3.68 -16.91
CA ARG A 125 10.10 -4.24 -16.31
C ARG A 125 10.42 -5.05 -15.06
N GLU A 126 11.52 -5.79 -15.06
CA GLU A 126 12.02 -6.51 -13.89
C GLU A 126 12.35 -5.53 -12.74
N TRP A 127 13.07 -4.44 -13.04
CA TRP A 127 13.33 -3.39 -12.04
C TRP A 127 12.03 -2.72 -11.57
N TRP A 128 11.07 -2.54 -12.47
CA TRP A 128 9.76 -1.97 -12.16
C TRP A 128 8.85 -2.94 -11.38
N SER A 129 9.06 -4.25 -11.49
CA SER A 129 8.33 -5.27 -10.72
C SER A 129 8.86 -5.38 -9.29
N SER A 130 10.10 -4.99 -9.03
CA SER A 130 10.68 -4.96 -7.70
C SER A 130 10.08 -3.83 -6.84
N PRO A 131 9.34 -4.14 -5.76
CA PRO A 131 8.82 -3.10 -4.85
C PRO A 131 9.95 -2.36 -4.14
N TYR A 132 11.07 -3.02 -3.85
CA TYR A 132 12.20 -2.44 -3.14
C TYR A 132 12.85 -1.33 -3.95
N LEU A 133 13.17 -1.61 -5.23
CA LEU A 133 13.75 -0.63 -6.13
C LEU A 133 12.79 0.56 -6.33
N ARG A 134 11.48 0.30 -6.42
CA ARG A 134 10.48 1.36 -6.54
C ARG A 134 10.38 2.24 -5.30
N MET A 135 10.44 1.68 -4.10
CA MET A 135 10.48 2.47 -2.85
C MET A 135 11.72 3.36 -2.82
N LEU A 136 12.89 2.81 -3.17
CA LEU A 136 14.16 3.54 -3.20
C LEU A 136 14.20 4.62 -4.29
N ALA A 137 13.56 4.38 -5.44
CA ALA A 137 13.46 5.33 -6.55
C ALA A 137 12.46 6.47 -6.30
N THR A 138 11.73 6.45 -5.18
CA THR A 138 10.84 7.59 -4.86
C THR A 138 11.62 8.86 -4.52
N PRO A 139 11.06 10.06 -4.78
CA PRO A 139 11.76 11.31 -4.52
C PRO A 139 12.23 11.42 -3.06
N LEU A 140 13.47 11.85 -2.88
CA LEU A 140 14.01 12.13 -1.54
C LEU A 140 13.31 13.34 -0.91
N ARG A 141 13.01 13.21 0.38
CA ARG A 141 12.42 14.27 1.21
C ARG A 141 13.15 14.30 2.55
N GLN A 142 13.31 15.50 3.10
CA GLN A 142 13.90 15.65 4.41
C GLN A 142 12.90 15.23 5.48
N CYS A 143 13.26 14.24 6.28
CA CYS A 143 12.53 13.82 7.46
C CYS A 143 12.60 14.93 8.51
N THR A 144 11.46 15.37 9.01
CA THR A 144 11.39 16.46 9.98
C THR A 144 11.96 16.05 11.34
N LEU A 145 11.96 14.75 11.65
CA LEU A 145 12.54 14.21 12.87
C LEU A 145 14.05 14.02 12.79
N SER A 146 14.51 13.15 11.91
CA SER A 146 15.93 12.80 11.81
C SER A 146 16.75 13.85 11.06
N LYS A 147 16.10 14.82 10.39
CA LYS A 147 16.71 15.81 9.48
C LYS A 147 17.44 15.19 8.27
N ARG A 148 17.36 13.87 8.09
CA ARG A 148 17.97 13.13 6.98
C ARG A 148 17.06 13.11 5.76
N TYR A 149 17.65 13.00 4.58
CA TYR A 149 16.92 12.77 3.33
C TYR A 149 16.60 11.29 3.18
N LEU A 150 15.32 10.95 3.09
CA LEU A 150 14.84 9.59 2.90
C LEU A 150 13.89 9.53 1.69
N PRO A 151 13.78 8.38 1.01
CA PRO A 151 12.79 8.23 -0.05
C PRO A 151 11.36 8.37 0.52
N ASN A 152 10.47 8.95 -0.28
CA ASN A 152 9.11 9.29 0.14
C ASN A 152 8.27 8.08 0.62
N ASP A 153 8.58 6.85 0.17
CA ASP A 153 7.89 5.66 0.66
C ASP A 153 8.25 5.24 2.09
N PHE A 154 9.41 5.68 2.59
CA PHE A 154 9.84 5.50 3.99
C PHE A 154 9.30 6.61 4.91
N LEU A 155 8.49 7.52 4.37
CA LEU A 155 7.99 8.69 5.07
C LEU A 155 6.46 8.74 5.05
N VAL A 156 5.88 9.25 6.12
CA VAL A 156 4.47 9.62 6.21
C VAL A 156 4.37 11.13 6.05
N ARG A 157 3.54 11.55 5.10
CA ARG A 157 3.28 12.96 4.84
C ARG A 157 2.15 13.45 5.74
N LEU A 158 2.43 14.49 6.52
CA LEU A 158 1.47 15.16 7.41
C LEU A 158 1.18 16.57 6.90
N ALA A 159 -0.08 16.81 6.53
CA ALA A 159 -0.58 18.11 6.15
C ALA A 159 -0.92 18.96 7.38
N VAL A 160 -0.62 20.25 7.31
CA VAL A 160 -1.11 21.23 8.29
C VAL A 160 -2.56 21.56 7.96
N LEU A 161 -3.48 21.27 8.88
CA LEU A 161 -4.88 21.67 8.79
C LEU A 161 -5.17 22.79 9.78
N ARG A 162 -5.77 23.87 9.28
CA ARG A 162 -6.32 24.95 10.11
C ARG A 162 -7.71 24.56 10.56
N LEU A 163 -7.90 24.39 11.86
CA LEU A 163 -9.22 24.22 12.44
C LEU A 163 -9.87 25.61 12.56
N LEU A 164 -11.14 25.69 12.15
CA LEU A 164 -11.94 26.89 12.35
C LEU A 164 -12.21 27.02 13.86
N ALA A 165 -11.54 27.97 14.48
CA ALA A 165 -11.81 28.33 15.85
C ALA A 165 -13.14 29.10 15.92
N ALA A 166 -13.86 28.98 17.04
CA ALA A 166 -14.97 29.88 17.35
C ALA A 166 -14.45 31.33 17.32
N GLN A 167 -15.33 32.31 17.03
CA GLN A 167 -14.94 33.70 16.68
C GLN A 167 -13.98 34.41 17.66
N SER A 168 -13.83 33.91 18.89
CA SER A 168 -12.93 34.44 19.93
C SER A 168 -11.69 33.57 20.24
N ALA A 169 -11.55 32.38 19.65
CA ALA A 169 -10.44 31.47 19.95
C ALA A 169 -9.32 31.59 18.89
N PRO A 170 -8.04 31.47 19.27
CA PRO A 170 -6.94 31.49 18.32
C PRO A 170 -7.05 30.31 17.33
N SER A 171 -6.70 30.55 16.07
CA SER A 171 -6.71 29.50 15.06
C SER A 171 -5.75 28.37 15.45
N MET A 172 -6.28 27.16 15.63
CA MET A 172 -5.47 25.99 15.94
C MET A 172 -5.02 25.31 14.64
N GLU A 173 -3.72 25.03 14.53
CA GLU A 173 -3.16 24.25 13.44
C GLU A 173 -2.83 22.83 13.94
N VAL A 174 -3.34 21.82 13.23
CA VAL A 174 -3.15 20.39 13.58
C VAL A 174 -2.53 19.65 12.41
N LEU A 175 -1.56 18.77 12.70
CA LEU A 175 -0.99 17.87 11.70
C LEU A 175 -1.89 16.65 11.50
N MET A 176 -2.25 16.39 10.24
CA MET A 176 -3.09 15.27 9.85
C MET A 176 -2.47 14.52 8.67
N PRO A 177 -2.63 13.18 8.59
CA PRO A 177 -2.06 12.41 7.49
C PRO A 177 -2.71 12.81 6.15
N ASP A 178 -1.89 12.99 5.12
CA ASP A 178 -2.37 13.34 3.77
C ASP A 178 -1.62 12.56 2.69
N GLY A 179 -2.38 12.01 1.74
CA GLY A 179 -1.83 11.26 0.61
C GLY A 179 -1.38 9.82 0.91
N LEU A 180 -1.84 9.23 2.02
CA LEU A 180 -1.67 7.79 2.30
C LEU A 180 -2.63 6.93 1.45
N GLU A 181 -3.87 7.38 1.28
CA GLU A 181 -4.88 6.73 0.43
C GLU A 181 -4.50 6.76 -1.07
N HIS A 182 -5.03 5.82 -1.83
CA HIS A 182 -4.78 5.70 -3.25
C HIS A 182 -5.33 6.92 -4.02
N PRO A 183 -4.57 7.52 -4.96
CA PRO A 183 -4.95 8.76 -5.64
C PRO A 183 -6.29 8.72 -6.39
N LYS A 184 -6.76 7.52 -6.77
CA LYS A 184 -8.09 7.30 -7.36
C LYS A 184 -9.22 7.62 -6.39
N TYR A 185 -9.05 7.33 -5.10
CA TYR A 185 -10.08 7.50 -4.07
C TYR A 185 -9.99 8.88 -3.42
N LYS A 186 -8.76 9.33 -3.14
CA LYS A 186 -8.53 10.63 -2.50
C LYS A 186 -7.32 11.33 -3.05
N ARG A 187 -7.54 12.55 -3.56
CA ARG A 187 -6.46 13.45 -3.96
C ARG A 187 -5.90 14.17 -2.73
N ARG A 188 -4.60 14.43 -2.75
CA ARG A 188 -3.93 15.27 -1.75
C ARG A 188 -4.57 16.65 -1.74
N LYS A 189 -4.92 17.14 -0.54
CA LYS A 189 -5.60 18.44 -0.39
C LYS A 189 -4.62 19.56 -0.04
N ALA A 190 -3.63 19.27 0.80
CA ALA A 190 -2.73 20.31 1.31
C ALA A 190 -1.56 20.56 0.37
N ARG A 191 -1.16 21.82 0.24
CA ARG A 191 0.07 22.22 -0.47
C ARG A 191 1.29 22.13 0.44
N VAL A 192 1.14 22.57 1.70
CA VAL A 192 2.20 22.51 2.72
C VAL A 192 2.05 21.24 3.54
N ALA A 193 3.16 20.54 3.76
CA ALA A 193 3.20 19.33 4.56
C ALA A 193 4.61 19.11 5.12
N VAL A 194 4.68 18.41 6.22
CA VAL A 194 5.92 17.84 6.79
C VAL A 194 5.99 16.34 6.54
N TYR A 195 7.19 15.78 6.65
CA TYR A 195 7.43 14.37 6.45
C TYR A 195 8.02 13.77 7.73
N VAL A 196 7.36 12.76 8.28
CA VAL A 196 7.83 12.01 9.46
C VAL A 196 8.23 10.59 9.01
N PRO A 197 9.09 9.88 9.74
CA PRO A 197 9.43 8.51 9.35
C PRO A 197 8.18 7.63 9.39
N CYS A 198 8.10 6.64 8.49
CA CYS A 198 7.05 5.62 8.51
C CYS A 198 7.33 4.59 9.62
N TRP A 199 7.43 5.06 10.85
CA TRP A 199 7.77 4.28 12.03
C TRP A 199 6.93 4.77 13.22
N LYS A 200 6.02 3.93 13.71
CA LYS A 200 5.02 4.32 14.70
C LYS A 200 5.63 4.80 16.01
N GLU A 201 6.59 4.06 16.58
CA GLU A 201 7.21 4.39 17.86
C GLU A 201 7.92 5.74 17.79
N ALA A 202 8.65 6.00 16.70
CA ALA A 202 9.31 7.29 16.49
C ALA A 202 8.32 8.47 16.43
N VAL A 203 7.11 8.25 15.89
CA VAL A 203 6.06 9.26 15.87
C VAL A 203 5.40 9.43 17.26
N GLU A 204 5.23 8.35 18.02
CA GLU A 204 4.67 8.41 19.38
C GLU A 204 5.60 9.08 20.39
N THR A 205 6.92 8.91 20.24
CA THR A 205 7.92 9.60 21.08
C THR A 205 7.97 11.11 20.82
N MET A 206 7.39 11.61 19.72
CA MET A 206 7.32 13.04 19.43
C MET A 206 6.41 13.78 20.40
N LYS A 207 6.99 14.31 21.49
CA LYS A 207 6.30 15.25 22.40
C LYS A 207 6.51 16.71 22.00
N SER A 208 7.60 17.01 21.28
CA SER A 208 7.96 18.38 20.91
C SER A 208 7.10 18.91 19.75
N PRO A 209 6.75 20.21 19.76
CA PRO A 209 6.11 20.84 18.61
C PRO A 209 7.02 20.76 17.39
N VAL A 210 6.42 20.54 16.23
CA VAL A 210 7.16 20.51 14.97
C VAL A 210 7.21 21.91 14.38
N SER A 211 8.42 22.45 14.22
CA SER A 211 8.63 23.69 13.48
C SER A 211 8.39 23.46 11.99
N VAL A 212 7.39 24.14 11.44
CA VAL A 212 7.08 24.15 10.01
C VAL A 212 7.36 25.55 9.48
N PRO A 213 8.20 25.70 8.44
CA PRO A 213 8.49 27.02 7.87
C PRO A 213 7.21 27.75 7.47
N ARG A 214 7.09 29.03 7.88
CA ARG A 214 5.95 29.93 7.57
C ARG A 214 4.63 29.58 8.25
N HIS A 215 4.66 28.73 9.27
CA HIS A 215 3.50 28.43 10.11
C HIS A 215 3.77 28.83 11.57
N ASN A 216 2.71 28.90 12.36
CA ASN A 216 2.81 29.23 13.78
C ASN A 216 3.64 28.17 14.50
N ALA A 217 4.42 28.57 15.51
CA ALA A 217 5.28 27.66 16.28
C ALA A 217 4.50 26.55 17.03
N ASN A 218 3.19 26.73 17.20
CA ASN A 218 2.34 25.86 18.00
C ASN A 218 1.49 24.91 17.13
N ILE A 219 2.16 24.08 16.34
CA ILE A 219 1.50 23.00 15.60
C ILE A 219 1.50 21.74 16.47
N TYR A 220 0.30 21.20 16.71
CA TYR A 220 0.12 20.02 17.56
C TYR A 220 -0.18 18.77 16.74
N PHE A 221 0.27 17.63 17.27
CA PHE A 221 -0.17 16.33 16.81
C PHE A 221 -1.51 15.96 17.44
N SER A 222 -2.42 15.41 16.63
CA SER A 222 -3.63 14.80 17.18
C SER A 222 -3.27 13.60 18.04
N LYS A 223 -3.89 13.46 19.21
CA LYS A 223 -3.78 12.25 20.08
C LYS A 223 -4.11 10.94 19.34
N HIS A 224 -4.90 11.02 18.27
CA HIS A 224 -5.30 9.87 17.45
C HIS A 224 -4.49 9.75 16.15
N LEU A 225 -3.41 10.52 16.00
CA LEU A 225 -2.64 10.55 14.76
C LEU A 225 -2.10 9.17 14.38
N CYS A 226 -1.49 8.44 15.32
CA CYS A 226 -0.91 7.14 15.04
C CYS A 226 -1.98 6.12 14.64
N ALA A 227 -3.09 6.07 15.37
CA ALA A 227 -4.24 5.24 15.04
C ALA A 227 -4.81 5.58 13.64
N HIS A 228 -4.87 6.86 13.29
CA HIS A 228 -5.34 7.32 11.99
C HIS A 228 -4.37 6.93 10.86
N ILE A 229 -3.05 7.07 11.04
CA ILE A 229 -2.05 6.62 10.07
C ILE A 229 -2.15 5.10 9.88
N SER A 230 -2.20 4.34 10.98
CA SER A 230 -2.40 2.90 11.03
C SER A 230 -3.63 2.46 10.24
N TYR A 231 -4.77 3.12 10.43
CA TYR A 231 -5.99 2.86 9.69
C TYR A 231 -5.83 3.17 8.20
N LEU A 232 -5.28 4.33 7.84
CA LEU A 232 -5.12 4.73 6.44
C LEU A 232 -4.15 3.84 5.66
N LEU A 233 -3.09 3.32 6.30
CA LEU A 233 -2.18 2.37 5.67
C LEU A 233 -2.87 1.03 5.38
N ARG A 234 -3.71 0.53 6.30
CA ARG A 234 -4.56 -0.66 6.06
C ARG A 234 -5.56 -0.41 4.94
N LEU A 235 -6.22 0.75 4.95
CA LEU A 235 -7.15 1.15 3.90
C LEU A 235 -6.44 1.22 2.54
N ARG A 236 -5.19 1.70 2.50
CA ARG A 236 -4.38 1.73 1.29
C ARG A 236 -4.16 0.33 0.72
N VAL A 237 -3.88 -0.67 1.55
CA VAL A 237 -3.74 -2.08 1.11
C VAL A 237 -5.04 -2.57 0.45
N LEU A 238 -6.21 -2.27 1.03
CA LEU A 238 -7.50 -2.65 0.44
C LEU A 238 -7.75 -1.93 -0.90
N GLN A 239 -7.44 -0.64 -0.98
CA GLN A 239 -7.60 0.16 -2.20
C GLN A 239 -6.68 -0.32 -3.33
N GLU A 240 -5.43 -0.68 -3.03
CA GLU A 240 -4.51 -1.23 -4.04
C GLU A 240 -4.97 -2.58 -4.58
N LEU A 241 -5.54 -3.44 -3.72
CA LEU A 241 -6.16 -4.69 -4.17
C LEU A 241 -7.32 -4.45 -5.14
N GLU A 242 -8.19 -3.48 -4.85
CA GLU A 242 -9.30 -3.13 -5.76
C GLU A 242 -8.79 -2.60 -7.10
N VAL A 243 -7.79 -1.71 -7.09
CA VAL A 243 -7.18 -1.18 -8.31
C VAL A 243 -6.54 -2.29 -9.13
N LEU A 244 -5.89 -3.25 -8.47
CA LEU A 244 -5.29 -4.43 -9.09
C LEU A 244 -6.35 -5.34 -9.73
N ILE A 245 -7.43 -5.65 -9.01
CA ILE A 245 -8.57 -6.42 -9.53
C ILE A 245 -9.17 -5.74 -10.76
N GLU A 246 -9.40 -4.44 -10.70
CA GLU A 246 -9.93 -3.67 -11.83
C GLU A 246 -8.97 -3.64 -13.03
N ALA A 247 -7.66 -3.60 -12.80
CA ALA A 247 -6.66 -3.63 -13.86
C ALA A 247 -6.71 -4.97 -14.60
N LEU A 248 -6.76 -6.09 -13.87
CA LEU A 248 -6.84 -7.43 -14.46
C LEU A 248 -8.16 -7.67 -15.19
N LYS A 249 -9.29 -7.22 -14.62
CA LYS A 249 -10.60 -7.29 -15.29
C LYS A 249 -10.61 -6.53 -16.62
N ARG A 250 -9.91 -5.37 -16.71
CA ARG A 250 -9.83 -4.56 -17.94
C ARG A 250 -9.04 -5.24 -19.06
N ILE A 251 -8.07 -6.08 -18.73
CA ILE A 251 -7.18 -6.71 -19.70
C ILE A 251 -7.76 -8.01 -20.25
N ARG A 252 -8.59 -8.70 -19.47
CA ARG A 252 -9.24 -9.96 -19.83
C ARG A 252 -9.90 -9.99 -21.22
N GLY A 253 -10.41 -8.85 -21.71
CA GLY A 253 -11.09 -8.78 -23.01
C GLY A 253 -10.23 -8.32 -24.19
N ARG A 254 -8.92 -8.10 -24.00
CA ARG A 254 -8.08 -7.41 -25.00
C ARG A 254 -6.92 -8.22 -25.54
N ILE A 255 -6.52 -9.29 -24.87
CA ILE A 255 -5.26 -9.97 -25.19
C ILE A 255 -5.55 -11.46 -25.31
N GLU A 256 -5.42 -11.95 -26.54
CA GLU A 256 -5.14 -13.36 -26.83
C GLU A 256 -3.70 -13.59 -26.37
N PHE A 257 -3.50 -13.86 -25.08
CA PHE A 257 -2.18 -14.23 -24.59
C PHE A 257 -1.88 -15.66 -25.06
N ASP A 258 -0.65 -15.84 -25.50
CA ASP A 258 -0.07 -17.16 -25.68
C ASP A 258 -0.15 -17.91 -24.33
N ALA A 259 -0.98 -18.97 -24.30
CA ALA A 259 -1.36 -19.63 -23.07
C ALA A 259 -0.15 -20.23 -22.33
N ASP A 260 0.88 -20.62 -23.09
CA ASP A 260 2.08 -21.28 -22.56
C ASP A 260 3.02 -20.29 -21.87
N ALA A 261 3.12 -19.06 -22.38
CA ALA A 261 3.96 -18.01 -21.76
C ALA A 261 3.31 -17.39 -20.49
N ASP A 262 2.00 -17.57 -20.27
CA ASP A 262 1.26 -16.93 -19.17
C ASP A 262 1.29 -17.75 -17.87
N ALA A 263 1.78 -19.00 -17.88
CA ALA A 263 1.85 -19.84 -16.69
C ALA A 263 2.63 -19.13 -15.54
N ASP A 264 3.77 -18.52 -15.88
CA ASP A 264 4.68 -17.85 -14.95
C ASP A 264 4.23 -16.43 -14.58
N ALA A 265 3.24 -15.87 -15.26
CA ALA A 265 2.75 -14.52 -14.99
C ALA A 265 1.70 -14.46 -13.86
N THR A 266 1.67 -15.43 -12.94
CA THR A 266 0.63 -15.49 -11.88
C THR A 266 0.88 -14.38 -10.86
N ILE A 267 -0.07 -13.47 -10.65
CA ILE A 267 0.09 -12.41 -9.64
C ILE A 267 -0.24 -12.93 -8.23
N LEU A 268 -1.32 -13.70 -8.12
CA LEU A 268 -1.80 -14.25 -6.85
C LEU A 268 -2.11 -15.73 -6.98
N ARG A 269 -1.50 -16.55 -6.11
CA ARG A 269 -1.75 -17.99 -6.01
C ARG A 269 -2.14 -18.36 -4.59
N ARG A 270 -3.00 -19.36 -4.42
CA ARG A 270 -3.27 -19.95 -3.09
C ARG A 270 -2.31 -21.12 -2.88
N LEU A 271 -1.53 -21.08 -1.79
CA LEU A 271 -0.67 -22.20 -1.41
C LEU A 271 -1.53 -23.38 -0.96
N THR A 272 -1.12 -24.59 -1.29
CA THR A 272 -1.63 -25.84 -0.70
C THR A 272 -1.24 -25.96 0.77
N ARG A 273 -1.85 -26.90 1.49
CA ARG A 273 -1.51 -27.14 2.90
C ARG A 273 -0.11 -27.73 3.05
N SER A 274 0.32 -28.60 2.13
CA SER A 274 1.69 -29.12 2.11
C SER A 274 2.70 -28.00 1.85
N GLU A 275 2.52 -27.17 0.81
CA GLU A 275 3.43 -26.05 0.52
C GLU A 275 3.52 -25.05 1.68
N PHE A 276 2.40 -24.77 2.35
CA PHE A 276 2.41 -23.87 3.50
C PHE A 276 3.04 -24.51 4.73
N LYS A 277 2.91 -25.83 4.91
CA LYS A 277 3.57 -26.59 5.96
C LYS A 277 5.09 -26.59 5.73
N THR A 278 5.55 -26.90 4.51
CA THR A 278 6.97 -26.85 4.16
C THR A 278 7.55 -25.46 4.35
N LEU A 279 6.84 -24.40 3.95
CA LEU A 279 7.27 -23.02 4.18
C LEU A 279 7.48 -22.71 5.67
N ARG A 280 6.59 -23.20 6.54
CA ARG A 280 6.70 -23.00 8.00
C ARG A 280 7.86 -23.78 8.60
N GLU A 281 8.15 -24.96 8.07
CA GLU A 281 9.21 -25.84 8.56
C GLU A 281 10.59 -25.38 8.08
N THR A 282 10.74 -25.01 6.80
CA THR A 282 12.01 -24.60 6.21
C THR A 282 12.33 -23.13 6.43
N GLY A 283 11.31 -22.29 6.58
CA GLY A 283 11.47 -20.84 6.57
C GLY A 283 11.86 -20.27 5.20
N VAL A 284 11.81 -21.07 4.14
CA VAL A 284 12.20 -20.71 2.76
C VAL A 284 10.97 -20.71 1.86
N VAL A 285 10.82 -19.66 1.05
CA VAL A 285 9.77 -19.54 0.02
C VAL A 285 10.33 -20.09 -1.30
N PRO A 286 9.80 -21.21 -1.84
CA PRO A 286 10.35 -21.87 -3.03
C PRO A 286 9.89 -21.20 -4.34
N TYR A 287 9.82 -19.87 -4.35
CA TYR A 287 9.37 -19.06 -5.48
C TYR A 287 10.26 -17.82 -5.57
N PRO A 288 11.09 -17.68 -6.61
CA PRO A 288 12.04 -16.56 -6.72
C PRO A 288 11.32 -15.22 -6.88
N ASP A 289 10.18 -15.20 -7.57
CA ASP A 289 9.38 -13.99 -7.82
C ASP A 289 8.43 -13.64 -6.67
N ALA A 290 8.53 -14.34 -5.54
CA ALA A 290 7.67 -14.10 -4.39
C ALA A 290 8.01 -12.75 -3.74
N VAL A 291 6.99 -11.92 -3.59
CA VAL A 291 7.13 -10.61 -2.96
C VAL A 291 6.48 -10.57 -1.58
N ALA A 292 5.41 -11.33 -1.37
CA ALA A 292 4.78 -11.46 -0.06
C ALA A 292 4.01 -12.77 0.06
N VAL A 293 3.88 -13.26 1.29
CA VAL A 293 2.95 -14.34 1.66
C VAL A 293 1.92 -13.77 2.62
N LEU A 294 0.63 -13.94 2.34
CA LEU A 294 -0.47 -13.41 3.14
C LEU A 294 -1.24 -14.55 3.78
N VAL A 295 -1.20 -14.67 5.11
CA VAL A 295 -1.97 -15.68 5.85
C VAL A 295 -3.28 -15.06 6.31
N VAL A 296 -4.36 -15.34 5.58
CA VAL A 296 -5.66 -14.69 5.79
C VAL A 296 -6.74 -15.76 5.94
N PRO A 297 -6.99 -16.25 7.17
CA PRO A 297 -8.10 -17.16 7.41
C PRO A 297 -9.44 -16.43 7.23
N PRO A 298 -10.49 -17.15 6.82
CA PRO A 298 -11.84 -16.59 6.78
C PRO A 298 -12.27 -16.20 8.21
N VAL A 299 -13.02 -15.10 8.33
CA VAL A 299 -13.51 -14.64 9.62
C VAL A 299 -14.56 -15.61 10.17
N ASN A 300 -14.41 -15.96 11.45
CA ASN A 300 -15.36 -16.81 12.16
C ASN A 300 -16.75 -16.15 12.22
N ARG A 301 -17.79 -16.97 12.38
CA ARG A 301 -19.13 -16.45 12.71
C ARG A 301 -19.11 -15.93 14.14
N ASP A 302 -19.80 -14.83 14.39
CA ASP A 302 -19.96 -14.32 15.75
C ASP A 302 -20.74 -15.36 16.57
N PRO A 303 -20.30 -15.71 17.79
CA PRO A 303 -20.91 -16.78 18.56
C PRO A 303 -22.35 -16.45 18.99
N ILE A 304 -22.68 -15.16 19.12
CA ILE A 304 -24.00 -14.69 19.55
C ILE A 304 -24.95 -14.60 18.35
N THR A 305 -24.53 -13.91 17.28
CA THR A 305 -25.41 -13.67 16.13
C THR A 305 -25.40 -14.83 15.12
N ASN A 306 -24.41 -15.72 15.18
CA ASN A 306 -24.11 -16.76 14.18
C ASN A 306 -23.90 -16.23 12.75
N LEU A 307 -23.80 -14.92 12.58
CA LEU A 307 -23.55 -14.28 11.29
C LEU A 307 -22.05 -14.07 11.09
N ARG A 308 -21.62 -14.07 9.83
CA ARG A 308 -20.25 -13.63 9.50
C ARG A 308 -20.23 -12.11 9.43
N PRO A 309 -19.19 -11.45 9.98
CA PRO A 309 -19.03 -10.01 9.85
C PRO A 309 -19.12 -9.56 8.40
N ARG A 310 -19.91 -8.51 8.15
CA ARG A 310 -20.05 -7.94 6.81
C ARG A 310 -18.72 -7.26 6.44
N PRO A 311 -18.19 -7.48 5.21
CA PRO A 311 -17.03 -6.76 4.75
C PRO A 311 -17.33 -5.26 4.72
N SER A 312 -16.53 -4.47 5.43
CA SER A 312 -16.60 -3.01 5.45
C SER A 312 -15.20 -2.43 5.32
N GLN A 313 -15.09 -1.24 4.70
CA GLN A 313 -13.88 -0.44 4.64
C GLN A 313 -14.00 0.84 5.47
N GLU A 314 -15.16 1.07 6.09
CA GLU A 314 -15.40 2.26 6.87
C GLU A 314 -14.54 2.23 8.15
N PRO A 315 -14.09 3.41 8.63
CA PRO A 315 -13.41 3.48 9.90
C PRO A 315 -14.41 3.08 10.97
N GLU A 316 -14.04 2.07 11.76
CA GLU A 316 -14.79 1.74 12.96
C GLU A 316 -14.53 2.89 13.94
N ILE A 317 -15.53 3.77 14.10
CA ILE A 317 -15.48 4.82 15.10
C ILE A 317 -15.48 4.07 16.43
N PRO A 318 -14.43 4.17 17.27
CA PRO A 318 -14.46 3.58 18.59
C PRO A 318 -15.66 4.22 19.30
N SER A 319 -16.73 3.46 19.49
CA SER A 319 -17.81 3.89 20.36
C SER A 319 -17.19 3.99 21.76
N ASP A 320 -17.23 5.16 22.38
CA ASP A 320 -16.63 5.41 23.69
C ASP A 320 -17.09 4.39 24.76
N GLU A 321 -18.28 3.81 24.57
CA GLU A 321 -18.85 2.74 25.41
C GLU A 321 -18.17 1.36 25.28
N SER A 322 -17.34 1.15 24.26
CA SER A 322 -16.60 -0.10 24.04
C SER A 322 -15.09 0.01 24.34
N SER A 323 -14.69 1.10 25.01
CA SER A 323 -13.29 1.42 25.35
C SER A 323 -12.75 0.61 26.54
N ALA A 324 -13.59 -0.10 27.28
CA ALA A 324 -13.09 -1.19 28.09
C ALA A 324 -12.68 -2.29 27.10
N PRO A 325 -11.38 -2.61 26.93
CA PRO A 325 -11.00 -3.82 26.23
C PRO A 325 -11.77 -4.91 26.94
N THR A 326 -12.78 -5.46 26.27
CA THR A 326 -13.31 -6.73 26.69
C THR A 326 -12.08 -7.61 26.61
N ASN A 327 -11.46 -7.83 27.78
CA ASN A 327 -10.42 -8.81 28.05
C ASN A 327 -11.05 -10.17 27.79
N THR A 328 -11.51 -10.36 26.55
CA THR A 328 -11.66 -11.63 25.90
C THR A 328 -10.28 -12.21 26.06
N LEU A 329 -10.26 -13.15 27.00
CA LEU A 329 -9.10 -13.79 27.60
C LEU A 329 -8.41 -14.62 26.51
N HIS A 330 -7.91 -13.96 25.48
CA HIS A 330 -7.08 -14.55 24.45
C HIS A 330 -5.78 -14.91 25.16
N LYS A 331 -5.76 -16.10 25.77
CA LYS A 331 -4.61 -16.67 26.47
C LYS A 331 -3.37 -16.78 25.59
N LYS A 332 -3.51 -16.58 24.27
CA LYS A 332 -2.43 -16.66 23.29
C LYS A 332 -2.11 -15.27 22.78
N PRO A 333 -0.84 -14.83 22.83
CA PRO A 333 -0.42 -13.58 22.22
C PRO A 333 -0.75 -13.60 20.72
N LEU A 334 -1.10 -12.43 20.18
CA LEU A 334 -1.32 -12.30 18.75
C LEU A 334 -0.01 -12.61 17.99
N PRO A 335 -0.07 -13.26 16.81
CA PRO A 335 1.12 -13.51 16.01
C PRO A 335 1.75 -12.18 15.57
N PRO A 336 3.06 -12.11 15.28
CA PRO A 336 3.68 -10.87 14.79
C PRO A 336 2.97 -10.39 13.51
N LEU A 337 2.99 -9.08 13.25
CA LEU A 337 2.42 -8.50 12.02
C LEU A 337 2.94 -9.22 10.77
N SER A 338 4.25 -9.40 10.72
CA SER A 338 4.89 -10.22 9.69
C SER A 338 6.25 -10.76 10.13
N SER A 339 6.60 -11.95 9.64
CA SER A 339 7.93 -12.57 9.74
C SER A 339 8.64 -12.52 8.38
N LEU A 340 9.96 -12.43 8.36
CA LEU A 340 10.75 -12.46 7.12
C LEU A 340 11.24 -13.90 6.86
N HIS A 341 11.08 -14.36 5.62
CA HIS A 341 11.50 -15.69 5.15
C HIS A 341 12.50 -15.54 4.01
N TYR A 342 13.41 -16.49 3.82
CA TYR A 342 14.35 -16.42 2.70
C TYR A 342 13.64 -16.77 1.38
N ALA A 343 13.91 -16.04 0.31
CA ALA A 343 13.54 -16.46 -1.04
C ALA A 343 14.48 -17.59 -1.49
N SER A 344 13.97 -18.57 -2.23
CA SER A 344 14.82 -19.55 -2.89
C SER A 344 15.65 -18.87 -3.97
N VAL A 345 16.96 -19.11 -3.96
CA VAL A 345 17.85 -18.70 -5.06
C VAL A 345 17.48 -19.51 -6.31
N PRO A 346 17.33 -18.89 -7.49
CA PRO A 346 17.12 -19.62 -8.74
C PRO A 346 18.23 -20.65 -8.95
N LYS A 347 17.87 -21.93 -9.11
CA LYS A 347 18.85 -23.03 -9.28
C LYS A 347 19.67 -22.88 -10.56
N ASP A 348 19.08 -22.28 -11.58
CA ASP A 348 19.65 -22.17 -12.93
C ASP A 348 20.92 -21.29 -12.97
N ALA A 349 21.12 -20.42 -12.00
CA ALA A 349 22.32 -19.58 -11.92
C ALA A 349 23.59 -20.37 -11.53
N SER A 350 23.45 -21.58 -10.96
CA SER A 350 24.57 -22.38 -10.48
C SER A 350 25.05 -23.46 -11.46
N GLU A 351 24.24 -23.79 -12.48
CA GLU A 351 24.53 -24.92 -13.38
C GLU A 351 25.09 -24.49 -14.74
N GLN A 352 25.02 -23.20 -15.10
CA GLN A 352 25.70 -22.67 -16.29
C GLN A 352 27.16 -22.31 -15.96
N GLY A 353 27.95 -23.36 -15.70
CA GLY A 353 29.40 -23.28 -15.51
C GLY A 353 30.14 -22.91 -16.79
N SER A 354 30.15 -21.63 -17.16
CA SER A 354 31.16 -21.09 -18.06
C SER A 354 32.44 -20.85 -17.25
N ASP A 355 33.36 -21.79 -17.34
CA ASP A 355 34.61 -21.95 -16.58
C ASP A 355 35.67 -20.84 -16.80
N ASP A 356 35.31 -19.68 -17.36
CA ASP A 356 36.32 -18.72 -17.86
C ASP A 356 36.05 -17.22 -17.58
N SER A 357 35.08 -16.89 -16.72
CA SER A 357 34.86 -15.50 -16.29
C SER A 357 34.91 -15.35 -14.78
N LEU A 358 36.00 -14.77 -14.26
CA LEU A 358 36.24 -14.42 -12.85
C LEU A 358 35.29 -13.32 -12.29
N GLU A 359 34.15 -13.07 -12.92
CA GLU A 359 33.18 -12.09 -12.43
C GLU A 359 32.42 -12.67 -11.24
N ILE A 360 32.81 -12.26 -10.03
CA ILE A 360 32.09 -12.58 -8.80
C ILE A 360 30.64 -12.12 -8.99
N PRO A 361 29.64 -13.03 -8.96
CA PRO A 361 28.25 -12.68 -9.21
C PRO A 361 27.79 -11.61 -8.23
N PHE A 362 27.12 -10.56 -8.72
CA PHE A 362 26.64 -9.45 -7.89
C PHE A 362 25.72 -9.92 -6.75
N SER A 363 25.06 -11.06 -6.91
CA SER A 363 24.25 -11.73 -5.89
C SER A 363 25.05 -12.13 -4.63
N THR A 364 26.37 -12.29 -4.73
CA THR A 364 27.26 -12.58 -3.60
C THR A 364 27.40 -11.38 -2.65
N PHE A 365 27.23 -10.17 -3.16
CA PHE A 365 27.40 -8.94 -2.38
C PHE A 365 26.10 -8.38 -1.81
N LEU A 366 24.95 -8.84 -2.32
CA LEU A 366 23.64 -8.41 -1.83
C LEU A 366 23.11 -9.40 -0.80
N PRO A 367 22.50 -8.92 0.31
CA PRO A 367 21.83 -9.81 1.24
C PRO A 367 20.72 -10.57 0.50
N ASN A 368 20.58 -11.86 0.85
CA ASN A 368 19.53 -12.71 0.29
C ASN A 368 18.17 -12.03 0.44
N ALA A 369 17.43 -11.96 -0.67
CA ALA A 369 16.10 -11.36 -0.68
C ALA A 369 15.21 -12.07 0.35
N ARG A 370 14.62 -11.28 1.26
CA ARG A 370 13.68 -11.77 2.27
C ARG A 370 12.23 -11.46 1.82
N VAL A 371 11.36 -12.45 1.94
CA VAL A 371 9.93 -12.37 1.62
C VAL A 371 9.14 -12.23 2.93
N PRO A 372 8.39 -11.14 3.12
CA PRO A 372 7.52 -10.99 4.29
C PRO A 372 6.31 -11.92 4.23
N LEU A 373 6.10 -12.68 5.31
CA LEU A 373 4.87 -13.41 5.61
C LEU A 373 4.02 -12.57 6.56
N TYR A 374 2.90 -12.05 6.07
CA TYR A 374 1.95 -11.23 6.81
C TYR A 374 0.85 -12.07 7.46
N ASN A 375 0.54 -11.76 8.71
CA ASN A 375 -0.57 -12.36 9.44
C ASN A 375 -1.81 -11.45 9.34
N GLY A 376 -2.85 -11.91 8.64
CA GLY A 376 -4.08 -11.15 8.43
C GLY A 376 -4.82 -10.78 9.72
N LEU A 377 -4.60 -11.52 10.81
CA LEU A 377 -5.20 -11.25 12.12
C LEU A 377 -4.66 -9.97 12.77
N THR A 378 -3.34 -9.77 12.74
CA THR A 378 -2.70 -8.56 13.27
C THR A 378 -2.70 -7.42 12.27
N MET A 379 -2.58 -7.74 10.98
CA MET A 379 -2.64 -6.74 9.92
C MET A 379 -4.00 -6.04 9.86
N PHE A 380 -5.09 -6.74 10.16
CA PHE A 380 -6.42 -6.15 10.25
C PHE A 380 -7.09 -6.58 11.57
N PRO A 381 -6.97 -5.78 12.66
CA PRO A 381 -7.57 -6.13 13.95
C PRO A 381 -9.10 -6.13 13.94
N SER A 382 -9.73 -5.28 13.12
CA SER A 382 -11.19 -5.21 12.97
C SER A 382 -11.72 -6.39 12.13
N PRO A 383 -12.68 -7.19 12.63
CA PRO A 383 -13.26 -8.31 11.88
C PRO A 383 -13.90 -7.93 10.53
N PRO A 384 -14.67 -6.82 10.42
CA PRO A 384 -15.16 -6.31 9.14
C PRO A 384 -14.06 -6.05 8.11
N HIS A 385 -12.93 -5.47 8.51
CA HIS A 385 -11.80 -5.21 7.61
C HIS A 385 -11.12 -6.52 7.17
N ARG A 386 -10.97 -7.51 8.05
CA ARG A 386 -10.49 -8.85 7.67
C ARG A 386 -11.41 -9.52 6.66
N ALA A 387 -12.72 -9.42 6.86
CA ALA A 387 -13.70 -9.96 5.94
C ALA A 387 -13.59 -9.29 4.56
N ALA A 388 -13.41 -7.96 4.53
CA ALA A 388 -13.16 -7.21 3.29
C ALA A 388 -11.86 -7.65 2.61
N PHE A 389 -10.76 -7.77 3.36
CA PHE A 389 -9.47 -8.21 2.83
C PHE A 389 -9.52 -9.62 2.24
N HIS A 390 -10.07 -10.58 2.97
CA HIS A 390 -10.24 -11.96 2.49
C HIS A 390 -11.14 -12.02 1.25
N LYS A 391 -12.22 -11.24 1.22
CA LYS A 391 -13.12 -11.14 0.06
C LYS A 391 -12.36 -10.66 -1.17
N LEU A 392 -11.60 -9.57 -1.06
CA LEU A 392 -10.82 -9.01 -2.17
C LEU A 392 -9.73 -9.99 -2.66
N LEU A 393 -9.03 -10.68 -1.77
CA LEU A 393 -8.06 -11.72 -2.17
C LEU A 393 -8.71 -12.89 -2.91
N THR A 394 -9.90 -13.30 -2.47
CA THR A 394 -10.64 -14.38 -3.16
C THR A 394 -11.14 -13.91 -4.53
N GLU A 395 -11.65 -12.68 -4.62
CA GLU A 395 -12.07 -12.08 -5.88
C GLU A 395 -10.89 -11.93 -6.85
N LEU A 396 -9.71 -11.52 -6.37
CA LEU A 396 -8.49 -11.45 -7.16
C LEU A 396 -8.07 -12.83 -7.68
N LEU A 397 -8.09 -13.87 -6.83
CA LEU A 397 -7.83 -15.25 -7.27
C LEU A 397 -8.82 -15.72 -8.34
N ASP A 398 -10.10 -15.37 -8.19
CA ASP A 398 -11.11 -15.75 -9.16
C ASP A 398 -10.86 -15.02 -10.48
N VAL A 399 -10.59 -13.72 -10.49
CA VAL A 399 -10.22 -12.97 -11.71
C VAL A 399 -8.99 -13.59 -12.38
N GLU A 400 -7.99 -13.97 -11.59
CA GLU A 400 -6.75 -14.58 -12.08
C GLU A 400 -7.05 -15.92 -12.79
N ARG A 401 -7.79 -16.82 -12.15
CA ARG A 401 -8.21 -18.11 -12.75
C ARG A 401 -9.00 -17.94 -14.04
N HIS A 402 -9.88 -16.93 -14.07
CA HIS A 402 -10.69 -16.62 -15.26
C HIS A 402 -9.89 -16.01 -16.40
N SER A 403 -8.80 -15.31 -16.10
CA SER A 403 -7.92 -14.72 -17.13
C SER A 403 -7.07 -15.76 -17.84
N ARG A 404 -6.70 -16.85 -17.15
CA ARG A 404 -5.85 -17.94 -17.67
C ARG A 404 -6.56 -18.92 -18.60
N GLY A 405 -7.79 -18.62 -19.05
CA GLY A 405 -8.52 -19.54 -19.91
C GLY A 405 -8.89 -20.88 -19.27
N THR A 406 -8.58 -21.12 -17.98
CA THR A 406 -9.11 -22.23 -17.15
C THR A 406 -10.61 -22.08 -16.88
N ARG A 407 -11.39 -21.71 -17.91
CA ARG A 407 -12.78 -22.12 -17.95
C ARG A 407 -12.75 -23.65 -18.04
N PRO A 408 -13.46 -24.36 -17.16
CA PRO A 408 -13.81 -25.74 -17.48
C PRO A 408 -14.50 -25.67 -18.84
N THR A 409 -13.89 -26.30 -19.85
CA THR A 409 -14.44 -26.41 -21.20
C THR A 409 -15.90 -26.82 -21.04
N SER A 410 -16.80 -26.18 -21.77
CA SER A 410 -18.25 -26.43 -21.66
C SER A 410 -18.60 -27.91 -21.89
N GLU A 411 -17.74 -28.65 -22.59
CA GLU A 411 -17.85 -30.09 -22.80
C GLU A 411 -17.59 -30.93 -21.52
N ALA A 412 -16.84 -30.40 -20.56
CA ALA A 412 -16.69 -31.00 -19.23
C ALA A 412 -17.87 -30.71 -18.29
N ARG A 413 -18.86 -29.89 -18.70
CA ARG A 413 -20.08 -29.66 -17.92
C ARG A 413 -21.14 -30.73 -18.11
N THR A 414 -21.10 -31.49 -19.20
CA THR A 414 -22.14 -32.47 -19.54
C THR A 414 -21.77 -33.91 -19.17
N THR A 415 -20.48 -34.25 -19.03
CA THR A 415 -20.04 -35.64 -18.82
C THR A 415 -19.73 -36.05 -17.39
N SER A 416 -19.65 -35.15 -16.40
CA SER A 416 -19.64 -35.60 -14.98
C SER A 416 -19.90 -34.47 -13.99
N ARG A 417 -21.16 -34.40 -13.55
CA ARG A 417 -21.49 -33.91 -12.20
C ARG A 417 -20.93 -34.86 -11.11
N GLU A 418 -20.44 -36.03 -11.52
CA GLU A 418 -19.68 -36.96 -10.71
C GLU A 418 -18.26 -36.43 -10.45
N GLU A 419 -18.08 -35.91 -9.24
CA GLU A 419 -16.79 -35.82 -8.58
C GLU A 419 -15.69 -34.96 -9.25
N PHE A 420 -15.88 -33.64 -9.27
CA PHE A 420 -14.76 -32.77 -8.86
C PHE A 420 -14.45 -33.12 -7.40
N LYS A 421 -13.68 -34.21 -7.18
CA LYS A 421 -13.19 -34.61 -5.85
C LYS A 421 -12.43 -33.40 -5.32
N ARG A 422 -13.09 -32.63 -4.45
CA ARG A 422 -12.47 -31.52 -3.74
C ARG A 422 -11.16 -32.07 -3.18
N ALA A 423 -10.03 -31.50 -3.61
CA ALA A 423 -8.71 -31.95 -3.17
C ALA A 423 -8.75 -32.19 -1.64
N LYS A 424 -8.52 -33.44 -1.25
CA LYS A 424 -8.57 -33.88 0.16
C LYS A 424 -7.15 -33.79 0.76
N GLY A 425 -7.08 -33.72 2.08
CA GLY A 425 -5.80 -33.72 2.81
C GLY A 425 -4.93 -32.51 2.49
N ASP A 426 -3.67 -32.79 2.15
CA ASP A 426 -2.60 -31.80 1.99
C ASP A 426 -2.64 -31.04 0.66
N ALA A 427 -3.26 -31.64 -0.36
CA ALA A 427 -3.50 -30.99 -1.65
C ALA A 427 -4.58 -29.89 -1.58
N LYS A 428 -5.32 -29.79 -0.46
CA LYS A 428 -6.31 -28.73 -0.27
C LYS A 428 -5.62 -27.37 -0.15
N GLY A 429 -6.18 -26.36 -0.82
CA GLY A 429 -5.75 -24.98 -0.64
C GLY A 429 -5.78 -24.54 0.83
N SER A 430 -4.68 -23.95 1.29
CA SER A 430 -4.52 -23.36 2.62
C SER A 430 -5.19 -21.97 2.70
N HIS A 431 -4.98 -21.28 3.82
CA HIS A 431 -5.35 -19.88 4.02
C HIS A 431 -4.22 -18.91 3.65
N ALA A 432 -3.11 -19.42 3.12
CA ALA A 432 -1.98 -18.63 2.69
C ALA A 432 -2.09 -18.32 1.19
N PHE A 433 -1.88 -17.06 0.86
CA PHE A 433 -1.85 -16.54 -0.50
C PHE A 433 -0.43 -16.09 -0.80
N LEU A 434 0.13 -16.59 -1.89
CA LEU A 434 1.42 -16.19 -2.42
C LEU A 434 1.20 -15.06 -3.43
N PHE A 435 1.90 -13.94 -3.22
CA PHE A 435 1.88 -12.79 -4.10
C PHE A 435 3.22 -12.66 -4.82
N MET A 436 3.17 -12.57 -6.15
CA MET A 436 4.36 -12.56 -7.00
C MET A 436 4.41 -11.30 -7.88
N SER A 437 5.62 -10.85 -8.20
CA SER A 437 5.84 -9.66 -9.03
C SER A 437 7.13 -9.81 -9.84
N ASN A 438 6.98 -10.19 -11.10
CA ASN A 438 8.05 -10.32 -12.09
C ASN A 438 7.79 -9.47 -13.34
N GLU A 439 8.71 -9.49 -14.30
CA GLU A 439 8.60 -8.72 -15.54
C GLU A 439 7.35 -9.06 -16.38
N GLN A 440 6.81 -10.28 -16.27
CA GLN A 440 5.61 -10.72 -16.99
C GLN A 440 4.33 -10.25 -16.28
N THR A 441 4.26 -10.38 -14.95
CA THR A 441 3.12 -9.91 -14.16
C THR A 441 2.87 -8.41 -14.36
N VAL A 442 3.93 -7.61 -14.50
CA VAL A 442 3.85 -6.15 -14.71
C VAL A 442 3.11 -5.80 -16.01
N ARG A 443 3.22 -6.62 -17.05
CA ARG A 443 2.47 -6.44 -18.32
C ARG A 443 0.97 -6.65 -18.14
N ARG A 444 0.56 -7.40 -17.13
CA ARG A 444 -0.85 -7.66 -16.78
C ARG A 444 -1.33 -6.64 -15.76
N ALA A 445 -0.66 -6.46 -14.63
CA ALA A 445 -1.00 -5.41 -13.69
C ALA A 445 0.16 -5.06 -12.76
N ASP A 446 0.07 -3.87 -12.16
CA ASP A 446 1.07 -3.39 -11.21
C ASP A 446 0.90 -4.05 -9.83
N ALA A 447 1.51 -5.24 -9.66
CA ALA A 447 1.55 -5.94 -8.39
C ALA A 447 2.44 -5.24 -7.35
N ALA A 448 3.53 -4.60 -7.79
CA ALA A 448 4.49 -3.94 -6.92
C ALA A 448 3.85 -2.81 -6.07
N ALA A 449 2.85 -2.09 -6.60
CA ALA A 449 2.12 -1.07 -5.83
C ALA A 449 1.46 -1.63 -4.55
N LEU A 450 0.85 -2.81 -4.62
CA LEU A 450 0.27 -3.48 -3.45
C LEU A 450 1.37 -3.94 -2.48
N ALA A 451 2.47 -4.48 -2.99
CA ALA A 451 3.61 -4.89 -2.17
C ALA A 451 4.23 -3.70 -1.41
N ILE A 452 4.34 -2.53 -2.06
CA ILE A 452 4.79 -1.29 -1.40
C ILE A 452 3.83 -0.90 -0.27
N ALA A 453 2.51 -0.98 -0.49
CA ALA A 453 1.54 -0.69 0.56
C ALA A 453 1.67 -1.65 1.77
N LEU A 454 1.89 -2.94 1.52
CA LEU A 454 2.16 -3.94 2.56
C LEU A 454 3.48 -3.66 3.30
N TRP A 455 4.53 -3.27 2.59
CA TRP A 455 5.81 -2.89 3.19
C TRP A 455 5.69 -1.64 4.06
N ARG A 456 4.95 -0.63 3.61
CA ARG A 456 4.68 0.58 4.42
C ARG A 456 3.91 0.26 5.69
N LEU A 457 2.95 -0.66 5.64
CA LEU A 457 2.25 -1.15 6.83
C LEU A 457 3.21 -1.91 7.76
N ARG A 458 4.11 -2.74 7.21
CA ARG A 458 5.16 -3.42 7.99
C ARG A 458 6.12 -2.43 8.66
N MET A 459 6.60 -1.41 7.96
CA MET A 459 7.50 -0.40 8.53
C MET A 459 6.81 0.40 9.64
N TRP A 460 5.51 0.68 9.47
CA TRP A 460 4.74 1.45 10.43
C TRP A 460 4.44 0.66 11.71
N GLU A 461 3.87 -0.54 11.62
CA GLU A 461 3.37 -1.29 12.79
C GLU A 461 4.18 -2.55 13.14
N GLY A 462 5.10 -2.96 12.28
CA GLY A 462 5.90 -4.13 12.52
C GLY A 462 7.08 -3.82 13.43
N ASN A 463 7.58 -4.85 14.09
CA ASN A 463 8.89 -4.87 14.75
C ASN A 463 10.03 -4.88 13.73
N ALA A 464 9.95 -4.06 12.66
CA ALA A 464 10.96 -4.01 11.61
C ALA A 464 12.35 -3.66 12.15
N PHE A 465 12.43 -3.12 13.37
CA PHE A 465 13.65 -2.63 14.00
C PHE A 465 13.99 -3.31 15.34
N VAL A 466 13.17 -4.24 15.86
CA VAL A 466 13.34 -4.76 17.24
C VAL A 466 14.05 -6.11 17.29
N ASP A 467 13.86 -6.97 16.28
CA ASP A 467 14.25 -8.39 16.36
C ASP A 467 15.50 -8.76 15.54
N GLU A 468 16.10 -7.82 14.82
CA GLU A 468 17.37 -8.05 14.10
C GLU A 468 18.53 -7.44 14.92
N VAL A 469 19.20 -8.30 15.69
CA VAL A 469 20.51 -8.01 16.32
C VAL A 469 21.58 -7.68 15.26
N GLU A 470 21.30 -8.02 13.99
CA GLU A 470 21.96 -7.46 12.82
C GLU A 470 21.54 -6.00 12.66
N SER A 471 22.26 -5.12 13.35
CA SER A 471 22.20 -3.69 13.07
C SER A 471 22.37 -3.48 11.56
N TRP A 472 21.47 -2.72 10.94
CA TRP A 472 21.63 -2.25 9.56
C TRP A 472 22.76 -1.20 9.52
N GLU A 473 23.98 -1.60 9.88
CA GLU A 473 25.20 -0.80 9.86
C GLU A 473 25.83 -0.91 8.46
N ILE A 474 25.30 -0.15 7.49
CA ILE A 474 26.02 0.10 6.22
C ILE A 474 27.07 1.18 6.50
N GLY A 475 28.18 0.81 7.13
CA GLY A 475 29.11 1.78 7.70
C GLY A 475 28.54 2.41 8.97
N LYS A 476 29.39 2.65 9.96
CA LYS A 476 29.04 3.09 11.32
C LYS A 476 28.30 4.45 11.42
N GLU A 477 27.89 5.06 10.30
CA GLU A 477 27.20 6.35 10.21
C GLU A 477 25.66 6.26 10.17
N TRP A 478 25.06 5.11 9.81
CA TRP A 478 23.59 5.01 9.67
C TRP A 478 22.81 4.79 10.97
N ARG A 479 23.40 5.06 12.14
CA ARG A 479 22.64 5.04 13.39
C ARG A 479 21.59 6.15 13.34
N ILE A 480 20.31 5.79 13.38
CA ILE A 480 19.31 6.66 13.99
C ILE A 480 19.63 6.55 15.48
N GLU A 481 20.58 7.36 15.95
CA GLU A 481 20.75 7.52 17.38
C GLU A 481 19.42 8.09 17.87
N GLN A 482 18.62 7.25 18.51
CA GLN A 482 17.62 7.76 19.42
C GLN A 482 18.43 8.52 20.45
N SER A 483 18.51 9.83 20.28
CA SER A 483 19.11 10.70 21.27
C SER A 483 18.21 10.67 22.50
N ASN A 484 18.32 9.59 23.28
CA ASN A 484 17.98 9.56 24.70
C ASN A 484 19.08 10.37 25.40
N ARG A 485 19.20 11.66 25.05
CA ARG A 485 19.83 12.63 25.92
C ARG A 485 18.69 13.17 26.79
N PRO A 486 18.73 12.92 28.12
CA PRO A 486 17.70 13.38 29.04
C PRO A 486 17.59 14.92 29.06
#